data_AF-A0A534TWS4-F1
#
_entry.id   AF-A0A534TWS4-F1
#
_cell.length_a   1.000
_cell.length_b   1.000
_cell.length_c   1.000
_cell.angle_alpha   90.00
_cell.angle_beta   90.00
_cell.angle_gamma   90.00
#
_symmetry.space_group_name_H-M   'P 1'
#
loop_
_entity.id
_entity.type
_entity.pdbx_description
1 polymer ?
#
loop_
_entity_poly.entity_id
_entity_poly.type
_entity_poly.pdbx_seq_one_letter_code
_entity_poly.pdbx_strand_id
1 'polypeptide(L)' 'MTLKARVRAGRLVVDEPTDLPEGTEVELLPLDPGDWLDADDRAALHAALRESDADVAAGRLVDADEILRDLRST' A
#
# COMPACT_ATOMS: atom_id res chain seq x y z
N MET A 1 -17.71 -10.21 -1.37
CA MET A 1 -18.43 -9.42 -2.39
C MET A 1 -17.63 -8.14 -2.60
N THR A 2 -17.43 -7.71 -3.85
CA THR A 2 -16.79 -6.42 -4.15
C THR A 2 -17.87 -5.49 -4.69
N LEU A 3 -18.13 -4.38 -4.01
CA LEU A 3 -19.09 -3.37 -4.45
C LEU A 3 -18.39 -2.36 -5.36
N LYS A 4 -18.96 -2.04 -6.53
CA LYS A 4 -18.44 -0.97 -7.38
C LYS A 4 -19.30 0.27 -7.21
N ALA A 5 -18.68 1.34 -6.73
CA ALA A 5 -19.30 2.64 -6.66
C ALA A 5 -18.87 3.53 -7.83
N ARG A 6 -19.75 4.44 -8.26
CA ARG A 6 -19.39 5.57 -9.13
C ARG A 6 -19.54 6.87 -8.37
N VAL A 7 -18.60 7.79 -8.58
CA VAL A 7 -18.76 9.16 -8.08
C VAL A 7 -19.75 9.92 -8.96
N ARG A 8 -20.81 10.45 -8.37
CA ARG A 8 -21.75 11.37 -9.03
C ARG A 8 -22.02 12.55 -8.11
N ALA A 9 -21.75 13.76 -8.60
CA ALA A 9 -21.91 15.00 -7.82
C ALA A 9 -21.26 14.94 -6.42
N GLY A 10 -20.03 14.41 -6.35
CA GLY A 10 -19.26 14.31 -5.09
C GLY A 10 -19.71 13.20 -4.14
N ARG A 11 -20.58 12.27 -4.57
CA ARG A 11 -21.07 11.16 -3.74
C ARG A 11 -20.74 9.82 -4.38
N LEU A 12 -20.40 8.82 -3.55
CA LEU A 12 -20.31 7.43 -3.97
C LEU A 12 -21.72 6.87 -4.16
N VAL A 13 -22.00 6.36 -5.35
CA VAL A 13 -23.27 5.70 -5.71
C VAL A 13 -22.98 4.25 -6.04
N VAL A 14 -23.56 3.34 -5.26
CA VAL A 14 -23.59 1.90 -5.55
C VAL A 14 -24.98 1.59 -6.12
N ASP A 15 -25.02 1.13 -7.37
CA ASP A 15 -26.25 0.82 -8.10
C ASP A 15 -26.23 -0.66 -8.49
N GLU A 16 -26.13 -1.51 -7.46
CA GLU A 16 -26.07 -2.97 -7.56
C GLU A 16 -27.07 -3.57 -6.55
N PRO A 17 -27.82 -4.64 -6.93
CA PRO A 17 -28.73 -5.30 -6.01
C PRO A 17 -27.98 -5.97 -4.85
N THR A 18 -28.62 -6.04 -3.69
CA THR A 18 -28.08 -6.69 -2.49
C THR A 18 -29.18 -7.38 -1.70
N ASP A 19 -28.82 -8.45 -1.01
CA ASP A 19 -29.72 -9.20 -0.11
C ASP A 19 -29.48 -8.82 1.37
N LEU A 20 -28.69 -7.79 1.64
CA LEU A 20 -28.44 -7.32 3.00
C LEU A 20 -29.73 -6.75 3.63
N PRO A 21 -29.96 -6.98 4.94
CA PRO A 21 -31.09 -6.39 5.64
C PRO A 21 -31.09 -4.86 5.57
N GLU A 22 -32.29 -4.28 5.59
CA GLU A 22 -32.47 -2.82 5.67
C GLU A 22 -31.75 -2.24 6.90
N GLY A 23 -31.11 -1.08 6.73
CA GLY A 23 -30.33 -0.43 7.79
C GLY A 23 -28.93 -1.01 8.04
N THR A 24 -28.48 -1.99 7.24
CA THR A 24 -27.11 -2.52 7.34
C THR A 24 -26.09 -1.44 6.97
N GLU A 25 -25.22 -1.07 7.91
CA GLU A 25 -24.08 -0.19 7.65
C GLU A 25 -22.96 -0.98 6.94
N VAL A 26 -22.41 -0.41 5.87
CA VAL A 26 -21.32 -1.02 5.09
C VAL A 26 -20.14 -0.06 5.07
N GLU A 27 -19.02 -0.48 5.67
CA GLU A 27 -17.76 0.25 5.60
C GLU A 27 -17.09 0.00 4.24
N LEU A 28 -16.68 1.09 3.58
CA LEU A 28 -16.03 1.02 2.27
C LEU A 28 -14.53 1.28 2.42
N LEU A 29 -13.74 0.26 2.12
CA LEU A 29 -12.29 0.37 1.98
C LEU A 29 -11.92 0.41 0.50
N PRO A 30 -10.99 1.27 0.07
CA PRO A 30 -10.44 1.18 -1.27
C PRO A 30 -9.80 -0.20 -1.48
N LEU A 31 -10.11 -0.86 -2.60
CA LEU A 31 -9.58 -2.19 -2.89
C LEU A 31 -8.06 -2.16 -3.17
N ASP A 32 -7.58 -1.02 -3.67
CA ASP A 32 -6.16 -0.74 -3.92
C ASP A 32 -5.89 0.76 -3.70
N PRO A 33 -5.61 1.19 -2.46
CA PRO A 33 -5.33 2.59 -2.14
C PRO A 33 -3.88 2.99 -2.39
N GLY A 34 -3.09 2.13 -3.04
CA GLY A 34 -1.68 2.35 -3.28
C GLY A 34 -0.81 1.83 -2.13
N ASP A 35 0.32 2.49 -1.91
CA ASP A 35 1.41 2.02 -1.03
C ASP A 35 1.14 2.19 0.48
N TRP A 36 -0.03 2.72 0.85
CA TRP A 36 -0.43 3.00 2.24
C TRP A 36 0.52 3.91 3.03
N LEU A 37 1.47 4.57 2.36
CA LEU A 37 2.40 5.48 3.02
C LEU A 37 1.72 6.82 3.23
N ASP A 38 1.68 7.26 4.48
CA ASP A 38 1.38 8.65 4.77
C ASP A 38 2.51 9.58 4.28
N ALA A 39 2.38 10.88 4.54
CA ALA A 39 3.36 11.85 4.05
C ALA A 39 4.75 11.65 4.68
N ASP A 40 4.80 11.24 5.94
CA ASP A 40 6.04 11.08 6.69
C ASP A 40 6.71 9.76 6.28
N ASP A 41 5.96 8.68 6.17
CA ASP A 41 6.41 7.38 5.67
C ASP A 41 6.98 7.50 4.24
N ARG A 42 6.32 8.28 3.38
CA ARG A 42 6.78 8.53 2.02
C ARG A 42 8.07 9.34 1.99
N ALA A 43 8.19 10.34 2.87
CA ALA A 43 9.42 11.11 3.00
C ALA A 43 10.59 10.25 3.50
N ALA A 44 10.33 9.37 4.47
CA ALA A 44 11.30 8.41 4.99
C ALA A 44 11.77 7.43 3.89
N LEU A 45 10.84 6.87 3.10
CA LEU A 45 11.18 6.02 1.96
C LEU A 45 12.09 6.75 0.96
N HIS A 46 11.76 7.98 0.58
CA HIS A 46 12.57 8.77 -0.35
C HIS A 46 13.94 9.16 0.23
N ALA A 47 14.07 9.29 1.55
CA ALA A 47 15.37 9.47 2.19
C ALA A 47 16.21 8.19 2.08
N ALA A 48 15.63 7.04 2.42
CA ALA A 48 16.30 5.74 2.34
C ALA A 48 16.73 5.37 0.91
N LEU A 49 15.91 5.67 -0.10
CA LEU A 49 16.27 5.45 -1.51
C LEU A 49 17.48 6.30 -1.94
N ARG A 50 17.55 7.57 -1.51
CA ARG A 50 18.71 8.43 -1.81
C ARG A 50 19.98 7.97 -1.11
N GLU A 51 19.86 7.44 0.10
CA GLU A 51 20.97 6.83 0.81
C GLU A 51 21.46 5.57 0.08
N SER A 52 20.52 4.72 -0.35
CA SER A 52 20.82 3.53 -1.15
C SER A 52 21.52 3.87 -2.46
N ASP A 53 21.09 4.91 -3.18
CA ASP A 53 21.77 5.39 -4.39
C ASP A 53 23.24 5.79 -4.10
N ALA A 54 23.49 6.43 -2.94
CA ALA A 54 24.83 6.79 -2.51
C ALA A 54 25.69 5.58 -2.13
N ASP A 55 25.09 4.54 -1.54
CA ASP A 55 25.75 3.26 -1.26
C ASP A 55 26.15 2.54 -2.55
N VAL A 56 25.23 2.47 -3.52
CA VAL A 56 25.47 1.89 -4.85
C VAL A 56 26.62 2.61 -5.54
N ALA A 57 26.59 3.95 -5.57
CA ALA A 57 27.65 4.75 -6.20
C ALA A 57 29.02 4.56 -5.53
N ALA A 58 29.04 4.31 -4.22
CA ALA A 58 30.27 4.07 -3.45
C ALA A 58 30.68 2.59 -3.40
N GLY A 59 29.93 1.68 -4.03
CA GLY A 59 30.19 0.24 -4.00
C GLY A 59 29.97 -0.42 -2.63
N ARG A 60 29.19 0.20 -1.74
CA ARG A 60 28.82 -0.35 -0.42
C ARG A 60 27.67 -1.36 -0.53
N LEU A 61 27.82 -2.35 -1.39
CA LEU A 61 26.82 -3.38 -1.64
C LEU A 61 27.04 -4.59 -0.73
N VAL A 62 25.95 -5.30 -0.42
CA VAL A 62 25.97 -6.60 0.27
C VAL A 62 25.39 -7.67 -0.64
N ASP A 63 25.89 -8.90 -0.51
CA ASP A 63 25.39 -10.04 -1.28
C ASP A 63 24.02 -10.48 -0.74
N ALA A 64 23.04 -10.59 -1.63
CA ALA A 64 21.67 -10.91 -1.24
C ALA A 64 21.54 -12.32 -0.64
N ASP A 65 22.30 -13.30 -1.13
CA ASP A 65 22.26 -14.66 -0.61
C ASP A 65 22.87 -14.75 0.80
N GLU A 66 23.86 -13.90 1.11
CA GLU A 66 24.40 -13.74 2.46
C GLU A 66 23.35 -13.23 3.43
N ILE A 67 22.69 -12.11 3.10
CA ILE A 67 21.63 -11.54 3.94
C ILE A 67 20.45 -12.50 4.12
N LEU A 68 20.02 -13.19 3.06
CA LEU A 68 18.91 -14.15 3.14
C LEU A 68 19.26 -15.37 3.99
N ARG A 69 20.52 -15.82 3.99
CA ARG A 69 20.99 -16.89 4.88
C ARG A 69 20.91 -16.46 6.35
N ASP A 70 21.39 -15.25 6.66
CA ASP A 70 21.39 -14.71 8.01
C ASP A 70 19.96 -14.56 8.56
N LEU A 71 19.03 -14.00 7.77
CA LEU A 71 17.63 -13.83 8.18
C LEU A 71 16.90 -15.15 8.44
N ARG A 72 17.22 -16.23 7.71
CA ARG A 72 16.60 -17.55 7.91
C ARG A 72 17.17 -18.32 9.10
N SER A 73 18.27 -17.84 9.66
CA SER A 73 18.90 -18.42 10.84
C SER A 73 18.37 -17.85 12.17
N THR A 74 17.46 -16.86 12.09
CA THR A 74 16.74 -16.25 13.23
C THR A 74 15.40 -16.93 13.43
#